data_AF-A0A6V7K8L9-F1
#
_entry.id   AF-A0A6V7K8L9-F1
#
_cell.length_a   1.000
_cell.length_b   1.000
_cell.length_c   1.000
_cell.angle_alpha   90.00
_cell.angle_beta   90.00
_cell.angle_gamma   90.00
#
_symmetry.space_group_name_H-M   'P 1'
#
loop_
_entity.id
_entity.type
_entity.pdbx_description
1 polymer ?
#
loop_
_entity_poly.entity_id
_entity_poly.type
_entity_poly.pdbx_seq_one_letter_code
_entity_poly.pdbx_strand_id
1 'polypeptide(L)'
;STTGFIQMKLQDEEPIFIRQRVNFRPADSILHLAVSSNLITIAMANNIILRIDLKNPERKEEIDISKCTGQMKITGLFLDPLGNHLLIALAPKTGDGPPAELYYLHRSANKIKP
;
A
#
# COMPACT_ATOMS: atom_id res chain seq x y z
N SER A 1 -1.34 -63.71 -11.72
CA SER A 1 -1.22 -62.31 -12.17
C SER A 1 -1.58 -61.39 -11.02
N THR A 2 -0.59 -60.84 -10.34
CA THR A 2 -0.77 -60.06 -9.10
C THR A 2 -0.84 -58.59 -9.48
N THR A 3 -2.02 -58.00 -9.38
CA THR A 3 -2.26 -56.57 -9.62
C THR A 3 -1.43 -55.72 -8.66
N GLY A 4 -0.45 -54.99 -9.19
CA GLY A 4 0.37 -54.05 -8.44
C GLY A 4 -0.46 -52.80 -8.11
N PHE A 5 -0.63 -52.53 -6.82
CA PHE A 5 -1.23 -51.28 -6.34
C PHE A 5 -0.15 -50.19 -6.33
N ILE A 6 -0.30 -49.19 -7.20
CA ILE A 6 0.53 -47.98 -7.16
C ILE A 6 -0.08 -47.08 -6.08
N GLN A 7 0.56 -47.04 -4.91
CA GLN A 7 0.20 -46.10 -3.86
C GLN A 7 0.81 -44.73 -4.21
N MET A 8 0.08 -43.94 -5.01
CA MET A 8 0.40 -42.52 -5.17
C MET A 8 0.27 -41.85 -3.81
N LYS A 9 1.40 -41.58 -3.16
CA LYS A 9 1.43 -40.63 -2.06
C LYS A 9 1.09 -39.26 -2.67
N LEU A 10 -0.17 -38.86 -2.55
CA LEU A 10 -0.57 -37.46 -2.67
C LEU A 10 0.29 -36.72 -1.64
N GLN A 11 1.32 -36.05 -2.12
CA GLN A 11 2.14 -35.15 -1.32
C GLN A 11 1.15 -34.18 -0.67
N ASP A 12 1.14 -34.07 0.66
CA ASP A 12 0.20 -33.19 1.37
C ASP A 12 0.25 -31.81 0.71
N GLU A 13 -0.80 -31.45 -0.05
CA GLU A 13 -0.82 -30.22 -0.82
C GLU A 13 -0.91 -29.07 0.18
N GLU A 14 0.20 -28.37 0.35
CA GLU A 14 0.23 -27.13 1.11
C GLU A 14 -0.79 -26.16 0.47
N PRO A 15 -1.65 -25.50 1.27
CA PRO A 15 -2.70 -24.67 0.70
C PRO A 15 -2.10 -23.54 -0.13
N ILE A 16 -2.57 -23.42 -1.37
CA ILE A 16 -2.18 -22.34 -2.30
C ILE A 16 -2.50 -20.92 -1.77
N PHE A 17 -3.37 -20.82 -0.76
CA PHE A 17 -3.69 -19.56 -0.09
C PHE A 17 -3.48 -19.68 1.42
N ILE A 18 -2.67 -18.78 1.96
CA ILE A 18 -2.40 -18.69 3.39
C ILE A 18 -2.64 -17.25 3.82
N ARG A 19 -3.41 -17.07 4.90
CA ARG A 19 -3.55 -15.77 5.56
C ARG A 19 -2.53 -15.68 6.69
N GLN A 20 -1.46 -14.92 6.47
CA GLN A 20 -0.44 -14.69 7.47
C GLN A 20 -0.69 -13.38 8.21
N ARG A 21 -0.59 -13.41 9.54
CA ARG A 21 -0.56 -12.20 10.35
C ARG A 21 0.83 -11.59 10.26
N VAL A 22 0.91 -10.34 9.80
CA VAL A 22 2.16 -9.58 9.79
C VAL A 22 2.31 -8.85 11.13
N ASN A 23 3.51 -8.89 11.72
CA ASN A 23 3.84 -8.08 12.89
C ASN A 23 4.17 -6.64 12.44
N PHE A 24 3.13 -5.92 12.03
CA PHE A 24 3.23 -4.55 11.58
C PHE A 24 2.57 -3.62 12.60
N ARG A 25 3.29 -2.57 13.01
CA ARG A 25 2.82 -1.54 13.94
C ARG A 25 2.90 -0.19 13.22
N PRO A 26 1.83 0.25 12.52
CA PRO A 26 1.82 1.56 11.88
C PRO A 26 1.83 2.66 12.94
N ALA A 27 2.37 3.83 12.58
CA ALA A 27 2.42 4.99 13.48
C ALA A 27 1.03 5.61 13.74
N ASP A 28 0.08 5.40 12.82
CA ASP A 28 -1.32 5.82 12.95
C ASP A 28 -2.23 4.89 12.13
N SER A 29 -3.54 5.11 12.20
CA SER A 29 -4.58 4.39 11.48
C SER A 29 -4.33 4.42 9.97
N ILE A 30 -4.41 3.23 9.35
CA ILE A 30 -4.32 3.07 7.91
C ILE A 30 -5.63 3.58 7.29
N LEU A 31 -5.54 4.55 6.38
CA LEU A 31 -6.67 5.07 5.62
C LEU A 31 -6.82 4.38 4.28
N HIS A 32 -5.71 4.26 3.54
CA HIS A 32 -5.66 3.65 2.21
C HIS A 32 -4.40 2.81 2.06
N LEU A 33 -4.49 1.73 1.30
CA LEU A 33 -3.37 0.84 0.99
C LEU A 33 -3.45 0.42 -0.47
N ALA A 34 -2.33 0.56 -1.18
CA ALA A 34 -2.17 0.11 -2.55
C ALA A 34 -0.90 -0.73 -2.68
N VAL A 35 -0.95 -1.78 -3.50
CA VAL A 35 0.20 -2.67 -3.75
C VAL A 35 0.36 -2.85 -5.25
N SER A 36 1.57 -2.64 -5.75
CA SER A 36 1.90 -2.85 -7.16
C SER A 36 3.39 -3.10 -7.33
N SER A 37 3.79 -4.05 -8.17
CA SER A 37 5.20 -4.31 -8.51
C SER A 37 6.13 -4.44 -7.29
N ASN A 38 5.71 -5.21 -6.28
CA ASN A 38 6.41 -5.38 -5.00
C ASN A 38 6.53 -4.12 -4.13
N LEU A 39 5.85 -3.03 -4.46
CA LEU A 39 5.79 -1.83 -3.65
C LEU A 39 4.45 -1.78 -2.90
N ILE A 40 4.51 -1.76 -1.57
CA ILE A 40 3.37 -1.41 -0.72
C ILE A 40 3.43 0.10 -0.47
N THR A 41 2.30 0.78 -0.66
CA THR A 41 2.12 2.19 -0.28
C THR A 41 0.91 2.31 0.63
N ILE A 42 1.11 2.94 1.80
CA ILE A 42 0.11 3.07 2.86
C ILE A 42 -0.06 4.55 3.17
N ALA A 43 -1.28 5.06 3.12
CA ALA A 43 -1.62 6.38 3.61
C ALA A 43 -2.18 6.28 5.03
N MET A 44 -1.61 7.02 5.97
CA MET A 44 -1.99 7.02 7.38
C MET A 44 -2.69 8.31 7.80
N ALA A 45 -3.47 8.26 8.89
CA ALA A 45 -4.28 9.38 9.37
C ALA A 45 -3.47 10.60 9.87
N ASN A 46 -2.21 10.38 10.25
CA ASN A 46 -1.25 11.43 10.59
C ASN A 46 -0.64 12.13 9.35
N ASN A 47 -1.18 11.92 8.14
CA ASN A 47 -0.68 12.49 6.88
C ASN A 47 0.72 12.01 6.51
N ILE A 48 1.08 10.78 6.88
CA ILE A 48 2.30 10.12 6.43
C ILE A 48 1.94 9.09 5.35
N ILE A 49 2.66 9.14 4.23
CA ILE A 49 2.72 8.07 3.24
C ILE A 49 3.89 7.16 3.58
N LEU A 50 3.62 5.90 3.86
CA LEU A 50 4.61 4.86 4.12
C LEU A 50 4.79 3.99 2.88
N ARG A 51 6.02 3.94 2.35
CA ARG A 51 6.42 3.06 1.23
C ARG A 51 7.28 1.92 1.76
N ILE A 52 6.97 0.70 1.32
CA ILE A 52 7.73 -0.52 1.66
C ILE A 52 7.99 -1.29 0.37
N ASP A 53 9.26 -1.47 0.02
CA ASP A 53 9.66 -2.39 -1.04
C ASP A 53 9.68 -3.81 -0.45
N LEU A 54 8.84 -4.71 -0.95
CA LEU A 54 8.78 -6.10 -0.49
C LEU A 54 10.06 -6.88 -0.77
N LYS A 55 10.90 -6.41 -1.70
CA LYS A 55 12.24 -6.99 -1.90
C LYS A 55 13.24 -6.54 -0.83
N ASN A 56 12.96 -5.44 -0.14
CA ASN A 56 13.82 -4.90 0.93
C ASN A 56 12.97 -4.21 2.01
N PRO A 57 12.18 -4.98 2.78
CA PRO A 57 11.15 -4.44 3.68
C PRO A 57 11.73 -3.62 4.85
N GLU A 58 12.99 -3.84 5.20
CA GLU A 58 13.71 -3.09 6.24
C GLU A 58 13.95 -1.62 5.83
N ARG A 59 13.97 -1.32 4.53
CA ARG A 59 14.16 0.05 4.00
C ARG A 59 12.83 0.73 3.72
N LYS A 60 11.99 0.80 4.75
CA LYS A 60 10.75 1.58 4.68
C LYS A 60 11.04 3.08 4.58
N GLU A 61 10.19 3.80 3.87
CA GLU A 61 10.29 5.25 3.70
C GLU A 61 9.00 5.91 4.14
N GLU A 62 9.12 6.95 4.97
CA GLU A 62 8.00 7.73 5.48
C GLU A 62 8.07 9.14 4.88
N ILE A 63 6.97 9.57 4.26
CA ILE A 63 6.85 10.86 3.58
C ILE A 63 5.74 11.64 4.24
N ASP A 64 6.11 12.72 4.89
CA ASP A 64 5.17 13.66 5.52
C ASP A 64 4.55 14.58 4.47
N ILE A 65 3.23 14.50 4.32
CA ILE A 65 2.44 15.34 3.42
C ILE A 65 1.53 16.33 4.17
N SER A 66 1.74 16.50 5.48
CA SER A 66 0.97 17.40 6.34
C SER A 66 0.84 18.82 5.77
N LYS A 67 1.93 19.33 5.18
CA LYS A 67 1.99 20.66 4.55
C LYS A 67 1.02 20.86 3.38
N CYS A 68 0.68 19.78 2.68
CA CYS A 68 -0.26 19.83 1.55
C CYS A 68 -1.68 19.44 1.99
N THR A 69 -1.82 18.65 3.05
CA THR A 69 -3.14 18.22 3.51
C THR A 69 -3.93 19.32 4.19
N GLY A 70 -3.34 20.17 5.06
CA GLY A 70 -4.06 21.31 5.66
C GLY A 70 -5.49 20.99 6.17
N GLN A 71 -6.50 21.63 5.57
CA GLN A 71 -7.93 21.39 5.84
C GLN A 71 -8.57 20.25 5.02
N MET A 72 -7.75 19.50 4.28
CA MET A 72 -8.14 18.37 3.44
C MET A 72 -7.77 17.04 4.10
N LYS A 73 -8.47 15.98 3.68
CA LYS A 73 -8.22 14.59 4.08
C LYS A 73 -7.95 13.73 2.86
N ILE A 74 -7.19 12.66 3.05
CA ILE A 74 -6.91 11.67 2.00
C ILE A 74 -8.17 10.84 1.75
N THR A 75 -8.66 10.86 0.52
CA THR A 75 -9.85 10.11 0.08
C THR A 75 -9.53 8.98 -0.88
N GLY A 76 -8.32 8.94 -1.43
CA GLY A 76 -7.91 7.84 -2.31
C GLY A 76 -6.42 7.79 -2.57
N LEU A 77 -5.96 6.61 -2.94
CA LEU A 77 -4.57 6.28 -3.25
C LEU A 77 -4.55 5.40 -4.50
N PHE A 78 -3.93 5.87 -5.57
CA PHE A 78 -3.93 5.17 -6.87
C PHE A 78 -2.49 4.99 -7.35
N LEU A 79 -2.06 3.73 -7.43
CA LEU A 79 -0.71 3.37 -7.83
C LEU A 79 -0.78 2.70 -9.21
N ASP A 80 0.12 3.10 -10.13
CA ASP A 80 0.18 2.46 -11.43
C ASP A 80 0.69 1.01 -11.36
N PRO A 81 0.47 0.18 -12.40
CA PRO A 81 0.88 -1.23 -12.41
C PRO A 81 2.40 -1.48 -12.25
N LEU A 82 3.25 -0.48 -12.51
CA LEU A 82 4.70 -0.60 -12.31
C LEU A 82 5.15 -0.09 -10.93
N GLY A 83 4.27 0.56 -10.17
CA GLY A 83 4.57 1.09 -8.85
C GLY A 83 5.45 2.35 -8.86
N ASN A 84 5.51 3.07 -9.99
CA ASN A 84 6.35 4.24 -10.18
C ASN A 84 5.60 5.57 -9.95
N HIS A 85 4.29 5.57 -10.19
CA HIS A 85 3.43 6.74 -10.22
C HIS A 85 2.29 6.56 -9.23
N LEU A 86 2.30 7.40 -8.20
CA LEU A 86 1.24 7.45 -7.19
C LEU A 86 0.44 8.73 -7.36
N LEU A 87 -0.88 8.60 -7.37
CA LEU A 87 -1.83 9.71 -7.25
C LEU A 87 -2.52 9.64 -5.89
N ILE A 88 -2.62 10.78 -5.22
CA ILE A 88 -3.20 10.95 -3.89
C ILE A 88 -4.36 11.92 -4.02
N ALA A 89 -5.58 11.43 -3.80
CA ALA A 89 -6.77 12.26 -3.83
C ALA A 89 -7.01 12.88 -2.45
N LEU A 90 -7.20 14.20 -2.42
CA LEU A 90 -7.54 14.97 -1.24
C LEU A 90 -8.91 15.61 -1.43
N ALA A 91 -9.73 15.62 -0.38
CA ALA A 91 -10.99 16.36 -0.35
C ALA A 91 -11.09 17.15 0.95
N PRO A 92 -11.85 18.27 0.97
CA PRO A 92 -12.02 19.04 2.19
C PRO A 92 -12.64 18.21 3.32
N LYS A 93 -12.20 18.48 4.56
CA LYS A 93 -12.72 17.81 5.77
C LYS A 93 -14.17 18.21 6.05
N THR A 94 -14.53 19.45 5.70
CA THR A 94 -15.84 20.08 5.89
C THR A 94 -16.37 20.60 4.56
N GLY A 95 -17.70 20.83 4.45
CA GLY A 95 -18.33 21.25 3.19
C GLY A 95 -17.87 22.62 2.66
N ASP A 96 -17.37 23.50 3.54
CA ASP A 96 -16.92 24.86 3.20
C ASP A 96 -15.40 24.94 2.94
N GLY A 97 -14.71 23.80 2.80
CA GLY A 97 -13.27 23.76 2.59
C GLY A 97 -12.84 24.02 1.13
N PRO A 98 -11.53 24.01 0.85
CA PRO A 98 -11.00 24.14 -0.50
C PRO A 98 -11.50 23.01 -1.42
N PRO A 99 -11.53 23.21 -2.76
CA PRO A 99 -11.94 22.17 -3.70
C PRO A 99 -11.06 20.93 -3.57
N ALA A 100 -11.58 19.77 -3.99
CA ALA A 100 -10.79 18.54 -4.02
C ALA A 100 -9.56 18.69 -4.93
N GLU A 101 -8.45 18.11 -4.51
CA GLU A 101 -7.15 18.21 -5.18
C GLU A 101 -6.56 16.82 -5.40
N LEU A 102 -5.70 16.70 -6.41
CA LEU A 102 -4.97 15.48 -6.71
C LEU A 102 -3.48 15.79 -6.66
N TYR A 103 -2.72 14.98 -5.92
CA TYR A 103 -1.28 15.13 -5.82
C TYR A 103 -0.58 13.92 -6.44
N TYR A 104 0.53 14.18 -7.12
CA TYR A 104 1.41 13.20 -7.71
C TYR A 104 2.66 12.96 -6.86
N LEU A 105 3.06 11.70 -6.75
CA LEU A 105 4.31 11.26 -6.14
C LEU A 105 4.99 10.20 -7.00
N HIS A 106 6.20 10.48 -7.46
CA HIS A 106 7.05 9.48 -8.12
C HIS A 106 7.73 8.58 -7.09
N ARG A 107 7.98 7.32 -7.44
CA ARG A 107 8.67 6.33 -6.58
C ARG A 107 10.02 6.79 -6.04
N SER A 108 10.79 7.53 -6.83
CA SER A 108 12.11 8.05 -6.39
C SER A 108 12.05 9.42 -5.72
N ALA A 109 10.88 10.06 -5.68
CA ALA A 109 10.71 11.39 -5.09
C ALA A 109 10.17 11.28 -3.66
N ASN A 110 10.55 12.21 -2.80
CA ASN A 110 10.02 12.38 -1.44
C ASN A 110 9.22 13.69 -1.28
N LYS A 111 8.98 14.39 -2.39
CA LYS A 111 8.16 15.59 -2.46
C LYS A 111 6.98 15.33 -3.39
N ILE A 112 5.78 15.54 -2.85
CA ILE A 112 4.55 15.50 -3.64
C ILE A 112 4.43 16.77 -4.48
N LYS A 113 3.75 16.65 -5.62
CA LYS A 113 3.48 17.74 -6.56
C LYS A 113 1.97 17.82 -6.80
N PRO A 114 1.38 19.01 -6.96
CA PRO A 114 0.03 19.12 -7.50
C PRO A 114 -0.02 18.61 -8.94
#